data_AF-A0A2J2HBA2-F1
#
_entry.id   AF-A0A2J2HBA2-F1
#
_cell.length_a   1.000
_cell.length_b   1.000
_cell.length_c   1.000
_cell.angle_alpha   90.00
_cell.angle_beta   90.00
_cell.angle_gamma   90.00
#
_symmetry.space_group_name_H-M   'P 1'
#
loop_
_entity.id
_entity.type
_entity.pdbx_description
1 polymer ?
#
loop_
_entity_poly.entity_id
_entity_poly.type
_entity_poly.pdbx_seq_one_letter_code
_entity_poly.pdbx_strand_id
1 'polypeptide(L)'
;MFHVQRSIPFPPIRLDRLVRYLQAVVQRGSASLEELKEDGLDFGKGKGDITRFLERLGLVAVSDKNVAPTKLAYELLSIYRSIGPAVFHPLLSSALVQYRLLAELVEAMGAATLEELHDALNKRLAEITPSGWINNVAFKSLLAIAVDVGLVRKEGRRVEYLGDPVARAFAGNGSVIGGVAYMEDVPEWLRACSKPQRPLGIVQLDPECASRALERRFSVEINMGDLSHG
;
A
#
# COMPACT_ATOMS: atom_id res chain seq x y z
N MET A 1 14.28 -28.42 -14.98
CA MET A 1 14.79 -27.12 -15.50
C MET A 1 13.99 -26.03 -14.82
N PHE A 2 14.49 -25.51 -13.70
CA PHE A 2 13.73 -24.58 -12.86
C PHE A 2 13.71 -23.20 -13.53
N HIS A 3 12.52 -22.69 -13.84
CA HIS A 3 12.35 -21.30 -14.24
C HIS A 3 12.76 -20.41 -13.05
N VAL A 4 14.01 -19.94 -13.10
CA VAL A 4 14.56 -18.91 -12.22
C VAL A 4 13.64 -17.71 -12.34
N GLN A 5 12.89 -17.40 -11.28
CA GLN A 5 12.00 -16.26 -11.26
C GLN A 5 12.85 -14.99 -11.26
N ARG A 6 12.98 -14.41 -12.45
CA ARG A 6 13.68 -13.16 -12.78
C ARG A 6 12.88 -12.00 -12.19
N SER A 7 13.49 -11.18 -11.32
CA SER A 7 13.01 -9.88 -10.81
C SER A 7 11.49 -9.72 -10.69
N ILE A 8 10.95 -9.72 -9.47
CA ILE A 8 9.51 -9.49 -9.27
C ILE A 8 9.17 -8.08 -9.81
N PRO A 9 8.34 -7.96 -10.86
CA PRO A 9 8.13 -6.69 -11.52
C PRO A 9 7.27 -5.79 -10.64
N PHE A 10 7.89 -4.74 -10.12
CA PHE A 10 7.20 -3.58 -9.58
C PHE A 10 7.13 -2.54 -10.70
N PRO A 11 5.94 -2.19 -11.22
CA PRO A 11 5.85 -1.25 -12.34
C PRO A 11 6.45 0.11 -11.96
N PRO A 12 7.06 0.85 -12.90
CA PRO A 12 7.55 2.20 -12.64
C PRO A 12 6.38 3.19 -12.54
N ILE A 13 5.60 3.06 -11.47
CA ILE A 13 4.36 3.79 -11.24
C ILE A 13 4.40 4.56 -9.92
N ARG A 14 3.74 5.72 -9.94
CA ARG A 14 3.48 6.57 -8.78
C ARG A 14 2.11 6.24 -8.19
N LEU A 15 1.95 6.46 -6.89
CA LEU A 15 0.71 6.12 -6.20
C LEU A 15 -0.51 6.88 -6.74
N ASP A 16 -0.32 8.12 -7.18
CA ASP A 16 -1.39 8.94 -7.77
C ASP A 16 -2.02 8.29 -9.00
N ARG A 17 -1.23 7.64 -9.86
CA ARG A 17 -1.73 6.91 -11.03
C ARG A 17 -2.54 5.68 -10.64
N LEU A 18 -2.10 4.93 -9.63
CA LEU A 18 -2.85 3.79 -9.10
C LEU A 18 -4.21 4.24 -8.56
N VAL A 19 -4.24 5.34 -7.81
CA VAL A 19 -5.47 5.90 -7.24
C VAL A 19 -6.41 6.36 -8.36
N ARG A 20 -5.91 7.11 -9.36
CA ARG A 20 -6.74 7.58 -10.49
C ARG A 20 -7.35 6.43 -11.28
N TYR A 21 -6.56 5.41 -11.61
CA TYR A 21 -7.06 4.22 -12.26
C TYR A 21 -8.18 3.57 -11.43
N LEU A 22 -7.93 3.34 -10.13
CA LEU A 22 -8.88 2.65 -9.28
C LEU A 22 -10.17 3.44 -9.10
N GLN A 23 -10.09 4.76 -8.95
CA GLN A 23 -11.24 5.65 -8.89
C GLN A 23 -12.07 5.58 -10.18
N ALA A 24 -11.44 5.58 -11.35
CA ALA A 24 -12.14 5.49 -12.63
C ALA A 24 -12.89 4.17 -12.77
N VAL A 25 -12.25 3.04 -12.46
CA VAL A 25 -12.89 1.71 -12.50
C VAL A 25 -14.05 1.62 -11.51
N VAL A 26 -13.88 2.13 -10.28
CA VAL A 26 -14.93 2.16 -9.25
C VAL A 26 -16.12 3.03 -9.65
N GLN A 27 -15.87 4.20 -10.27
CA GLN A 27 -16.93 5.11 -10.72
C GLN A 27 -17.75 4.52 -11.87
N ARG A 28 -17.11 3.77 -12.77
CA ARG A 28 -17.77 3.15 -13.92
C ARG A 28 -18.46 1.82 -13.57
N GLY A 29 -18.06 1.17 -12.47
CA GLY A 29 -18.51 -0.17 -12.10
C GLY A 29 -17.89 -1.29 -12.93
N SER A 30 -17.55 -1.02 -14.20
CA SER A 30 -16.65 -1.81 -15.02
C SER A 30 -16.10 -0.95 -16.16
N ALA A 31 -14.90 -1.26 -16.68
CA ALA A 31 -14.32 -0.59 -17.85
C ALA A 31 -13.54 -1.60 -18.70
N SER A 32 -13.49 -1.40 -20.00
CA SER A 32 -12.69 -2.28 -20.87
C SER A 32 -11.19 -1.96 -20.75
N LEU A 33 -10.34 -2.97 -20.97
CA LEU A 33 -8.88 -2.79 -21.02
C LEU A 33 -8.42 -1.79 -22.09
N GLU A 34 -9.20 -1.65 -23.16
CA GLU A 34 -8.90 -0.73 -24.26
C GLU A 34 -9.22 0.71 -23.86
N GLU A 35 -10.42 0.96 -23.33
CA GLU A 35 -10.82 2.26 -22.79
C GLU A 35 -9.82 2.78 -21.75
N LEU A 36 -9.37 1.92 -20.82
CA LEU A 36 -8.41 2.32 -19.79
C LEU A 36 -7.05 2.75 -20.38
N LYS A 37 -6.66 2.21 -21.54
CA LYS A 37 -5.44 2.64 -22.23
C LYS A 37 -5.64 3.91 -23.03
N GLU A 38 -6.78 4.02 -23.72
CA GLU A 38 -7.16 5.21 -24.48
C GLU A 38 -7.26 6.44 -23.57
N ASP A 39 -7.78 6.27 -22.36
CA ASP A 39 -7.85 7.30 -21.33
C ASP A 39 -6.49 7.62 -20.67
N GLY A 40 -5.43 6.90 -21.04
CA GLY A 40 -4.09 7.04 -20.45
C GLY A 40 -4.02 6.58 -18.99
N LEU A 41 -5.01 5.81 -18.52
CA LEU A 41 -5.06 5.26 -17.15
C LEU A 41 -4.22 4.00 -17.02
N ASP A 42 -4.00 3.25 -18.09
CA ASP A 42 -3.09 2.10 -18.15
C ASP A 42 -2.10 2.19 -19.33
N PHE A 43 -1.03 1.40 -19.26
CA PHE A 43 0.00 1.31 -20.29
C PHE A 43 0.52 -0.14 -20.43
N GLY A 44 1.27 -0.39 -21.49
CA GLY A 44 1.86 -1.71 -21.75
C GLY A 44 0.96 -2.66 -22.55
N LYS A 45 1.51 -3.83 -22.88
CA LYS A 45 0.86 -4.82 -23.76
C LYS A 45 -0.16 -5.67 -23.00
N GLY A 46 -1.13 -6.23 -23.74
CA GLY A 46 -2.14 -7.15 -23.19
C GLY A 46 -3.02 -6.48 -22.13
N LYS A 47 -3.11 -7.08 -20.93
CA LYS A 47 -3.87 -6.53 -19.78
C LYS A 47 -3.40 -5.15 -19.30
N GLY A 48 -2.21 -4.69 -19.67
CA GLY A 48 -1.64 -3.46 -19.11
C GLY A 48 -0.93 -3.68 -17.77
N ASP A 49 0.02 -2.81 -17.45
CA ASP A 49 0.90 -2.94 -16.29
C ASP A 49 0.19 -2.55 -14.98
N ILE A 50 -0.69 -1.54 -15.02
CA ILE A 50 -1.45 -1.07 -13.86
C ILE A 50 -2.54 -2.07 -13.52
N THR A 51 -3.30 -2.51 -14.52
CA THR A 51 -4.33 -3.55 -14.32
C THR A 51 -3.71 -4.81 -13.71
N ARG A 52 -2.60 -5.32 -14.27
CA ARG A 52 -1.93 -6.52 -13.73
C ARG A 52 -1.49 -6.33 -12.27
N PHE A 53 -1.01 -5.15 -11.93
CA PHE A 53 -0.56 -4.85 -10.57
C PHE A 53 -1.74 -4.76 -9.59
N LEU A 54 -2.80 -4.05 -9.93
CA LEU A 54 -3.99 -3.92 -9.08
C LEU A 54 -4.79 -5.23 -8.98
N GLU A 55 -4.79 -6.05 -10.04
CA GLU A 55 -5.34 -7.41 -10.04
C GLU A 55 -4.58 -8.28 -9.04
N ARG A 56 -3.24 -8.22 -9.03
CA ARG A 56 -2.42 -8.92 -8.04
C ARG A 56 -2.64 -8.44 -6.60
N LEU A 57 -3.00 -7.18 -6.40
CA LEU A 57 -3.36 -6.66 -5.08
C LEU A 57 -4.81 -7.00 -4.68
N GLY A 58 -5.56 -7.71 -5.53
CA GLY A 58 -6.97 -8.06 -5.27
C GLY A 58 -7.91 -6.86 -5.34
N LEU A 59 -7.50 -5.74 -5.93
CA LEU A 59 -8.30 -4.51 -6.03
C LEU A 59 -9.20 -4.50 -7.27
N VAL A 60 -8.81 -5.21 -8.32
CA VAL A 60 -9.64 -5.37 -9.52
C VAL A 60 -9.67 -6.82 -9.95
N ALA A 61 -10.76 -7.22 -10.58
CA ALA A 61 -10.89 -8.51 -11.25
C ALA A 61 -10.98 -8.27 -12.76
N VAL A 62 -10.32 -9.12 -13.55
CA VAL A 62 -10.36 -9.06 -15.02
C VAL A 62 -11.11 -10.26 -15.57
N SER A 63 -12.16 -10.02 -16.35
CA SER A 63 -12.96 -11.04 -17.03
C SER A 63 -13.28 -10.55 -18.44
N ASP A 64 -13.03 -11.38 -19.46
CA ASP A 64 -13.35 -11.10 -20.88
C ASP A 64 -12.96 -9.68 -21.35
N LYS A 65 -11.73 -9.26 -21.01
CA LYS A 65 -11.15 -7.94 -21.29
C LYS A 65 -11.81 -6.75 -20.59
N ASN A 66 -12.73 -7.00 -19.67
CA ASN A 66 -13.28 -6.00 -18.78
C ASN A 66 -12.61 -6.08 -17.42
N VAL A 67 -12.45 -4.92 -16.81
CA VAL A 67 -11.94 -4.75 -15.46
C VAL A 67 -13.10 -4.29 -14.58
N ALA A 68 -13.28 -4.94 -13.44
CA ALA A 68 -14.27 -4.56 -12.45
C ALA A 68 -13.60 -4.35 -11.09
N PRO A 69 -14.07 -3.40 -10.26
CA PRO A 69 -13.56 -3.21 -8.92
C PRO A 69 -14.00 -4.36 -8.01
N THR A 70 -13.13 -4.79 -7.11
CA THR A 70 -13.49 -5.73 -6.05
C THR A 70 -14.10 -5.00 -4.85
N LYS A 71 -14.69 -5.76 -3.92
CA LYS A 71 -15.13 -5.22 -2.62
C LYS A 71 -13.97 -4.52 -1.87
N LEU A 72 -12.77 -5.11 -1.93
CA LEU A 72 -11.57 -4.55 -1.32
C LEU A 72 -11.21 -3.17 -1.91
N ALA A 73 -11.43 -2.93 -3.21
CA ALA A 73 -11.22 -1.61 -3.80
C ALA A 73 -12.17 -0.54 -3.28
N TYR A 74 -13.46 -0.87 -3.11
CA TYR A 74 -14.43 0.05 -2.51
C TYR A 74 -14.03 0.40 -1.07
N GLU A 75 -13.64 -0.60 -0.28
CA GLU A 75 -13.17 -0.40 1.10
C GLU A 75 -11.90 0.45 1.16
N LEU A 76 -10.91 0.14 0.33
CA LEU A 76 -9.67 0.89 0.23
C LEU A 76 -9.93 2.37 -0.10
N LEU A 77 -10.76 2.65 -1.10
CA LEU A 77 -11.09 4.03 -1.48
C LEU A 77 -11.93 4.75 -0.43
N SER A 78 -12.80 4.04 0.29
CA SER A 78 -13.55 4.61 1.42
C SER A 78 -12.60 5.06 2.53
N ILE A 79 -11.60 4.24 2.87
CA ILE A 79 -10.59 4.57 3.90
C ILE A 79 -9.62 5.64 3.38
N TYR A 80 -9.26 5.61 2.09
CA TYR A 80 -8.45 6.63 1.44
C TYR A 80 -9.03 8.03 1.59
N ARG A 81 -10.37 8.19 1.57
CA ARG A 81 -11.01 9.50 1.83
C ARG A 81 -10.75 10.02 3.24
N SER A 82 -10.48 9.13 4.19
CA SER A 82 -10.20 9.49 5.58
C SER A 82 -8.70 9.75 5.77
N ILE A 83 -7.84 8.75 5.54
CA ILE A 83 -6.41 8.82 5.88
C ILE A 83 -5.49 9.02 4.66
N GLY A 84 -6.07 9.33 3.50
CA GLY A 84 -5.32 9.62 2.29
C GLY A 84 -4.46 8.43 1.83
N PRO A 85 -3.29 8.72 1.23
CA PRO A 85 -2.33 7.72 0.74
C PRO A 85 -1.87 6.68 1.76
N ALA A 86 -1.91 7.00 3.06
CA ALA A 86 -1.42 6.12 4.12
C ALA A 86 -2.11 4.75 4.15
N VAL A 87 -3.36 4.65 3.67
CA VAL A 87 -4.09 3.37 3.58
C VAL A 87 -3.38 2.33 2.71
N PHE A 88 -2.57 2.76 1.74
CA PHE A 88 -1.83 1.83 0.88
C PHE A 88 -0.66 1.18 1.61
N HIS A 89 -0.17 1.74 2.72
CA HIS A 89 0.91 1.14 3.49
C HIS A 89 0.58 -0.29 3.97
N PRO A 90 -0.49 -0.52 4.76
CA PRO A 90 -0.86 -1.87 5.20
C PRO A 90 -1.24 -2.80 4.03
N LEU A 91 -1.88 -2.29 2.98
CA LEU A 91 -2.19 -3.09 1.78
C LEU A 91 -0.90 -3.61 1.13
N LEU A 92 0.06 -2.73 0.87
CA LEU A 92 1.31 -3.11 0.22
C LEU A 92 2.19 -3.96 1.13
N SER A 93 2.23 -3.71 2.44
CA SER A 93 2.94 -4.53 3.42
C SER A 93 2.41 -5.96 3.49
N SER A 94 1.08 -6.14 3.38
CA SER A 94 0.47 -7.47 3.34
C SER A 94 0.69 -8.19 2.01
N ALA A 95 0.57 -7.49 0.88
CA ALA A 95 0.60 -8.11 -0.45
C ALA A 95 2.00 -8.26 -1.06
N LEU A 96 2.97 -7.43 -0.67
CA LEU A 96 4.27 -7.32 -1.34
C LEU A 96 5.43 -7.44 -0.35
N VAL A 97 6.09 -8.60 -0.38
CA VAL A 97 7.26 -8.89 0.45
C VAL A 97 8.35 -7.82 0.34
N GLN A 98 8.62 -7.29 -0.86
CA GLN A 98 9.67 -6.29 -1.07
C GLN A 98 9.34 -4.96 -0.37
N TYR A 99 8.06 -4.58 -0.37
CA TYR A 99 7.61 -3.36 0.29
C TYR A 99 7.64 -3.54 1.81
N ARG A 100 7.19 -4.69 2.32
CA ARG A 100 7.28 -5.01 3.75
C ARG A 100 8.72 -4.97 4.26
N LEU A 101 9.65 -5.62 3.56
CA LEU A 101 11.07 -5.59 3.92
C LEU A 101 11.67 -4.19 3.85
N LEU A 102 11.27 -3.38 2.85
CA LEU A 102 11.68 -1.98 2.80
C LEU A 102 11.21 -1.23 4.05
N ALA A 103 9.95 -1.42 4.47
CA ALA A 103 9.39 -0.79 5.65
C ALA A 103 10.12 -1.18 6.94
N GLU A 104 10.34 -2.49 7.16
CA GLU A 104 11.11 -2.99 8.29
C GLU A 104 12.54 -2.42 8.32
N LEU A 105 13.19 -2.30 7.16
CA LEU A 105 14.55 -1.78 7.06
C LEU A 105 14.63 -0.28 7.37
N VAL A 106 13.74 0.54 6.82
CA VAL A 106 13.77 1.98 7.10
C VAL A 106 13.44 2.25 8.57
N GLU A 107 12.54 1.48 9.17
CA GLU A 107 12.24 1.56 10.60
C GLU A 107 13.48 1.20 11.45
N ALA A 108 14.12 0.07 11.16
CA ALA A 108 15.28 -0.39 11.91
C ALA A 108 16.51 0.52 11.77
N MET A 109 16.71 1.12 10.58
CA MET A 109 17.86 1.98 10.31
C MET A 109 17.63 3.43 10.76
N GLY A 110 16.37 3.88 10.82
CA GLY A 110 15.99 5.27 11.09
C GLY A 110 16.33 6.22 9.94
N ALA A 111 17.59 6.24 9.48
CA ALA A 111 18.03 6.98 8.31
C ALA A 111 19.13 6.23 7.55
N ALA A 112 19.07 6.25 6.23
CA ALA A 112 20.02 5.56 5.36
C ALA A 112 20.24 6.33 4.05
N THR A 113 21.37 6.09 3.40
CA THR A 113 21.53 6.46 1.99
C THR A 113 20.75 5.51 1.07
N LEU A 114 20.49 5.94 -0.16
CA LEU A 114 19.82 5.11 -1.17
C LEU A 114 20.56 3.80 -1.46
N GLU A 115 21.89 3.84 -1.42
CA GLU A 115 22.76 2.69 -1.70
C GLU A 115 22.71 1.68 -0.55
N GLU A 116 22.93 2.13 0.69
CA GLU A 116 22.83 1.29 1.88
C GLU A 116 21.46 0.60 1.98
N LEU A 117 20.38 1.33 1.69
CA LEU A 117 19.02 0.80 1.74
C LEU A 117 18.75 -0.22 0.62
N HIS A 118 19.26 0.03 -0.59
CA HIS A 118 19.12 -0.89 -1.73
C HIS A 118 19.88 -2.20 -1.48
N ASP A 119 21.10 -2.12 -0.97
CA ASP A 119 21.94 -3.27 -0.65
C ASP A 119 21.34 -4.09 0.51
N ALA A 120 20.91 -3.43 1.59
CA ALA A 120 20.25 -4.10 2.71
C ALA A 120 18.97 -4.81 2.29
N LEU A 121 18.16 -4.20 1.41
CA LEU A 121 16.95 -4.81 0.90
C LEU A 121 17.23 -6.04 0.04
N ASN A 122 18.21 -5.98 -0.86
CA ASN A 122 18.62 -7.13 -1.66
C ASN A 122 19.19 -8.26 -0.80
N LYS A 123 19.98 -7.93 0.24
CA LYS A 123 20.49 -8.91 1.20
C LYS A 123 19.35 -9.65 1.91
N ARG A 124 18.37 -8.92 2.44
CA ARG A 124 17.18 -9.51 3.10
C ARG A 124 16.31 -10.32 2.14
N LEU A 125 16.19 -9.89 0.89
CA LEU A 125 15.47 -10.64 -0.13
C LEU A 125 16.16 -11.96 -0.48
N ALA A 126 17.49 -11.97 -0.60
CA ALA A 126 18.26 -13.18 -0.87
C ALA A 126 18.13 -14.23 0.24
N GLU A 127 17.95 -13.80 1.51
CA GLU A 127 17.70 -14.71 2.64
C GLU A 127 16.35 -15.46 2.50
N ILE A 128 15.33 -14.82 1.92
CA ILE A 128 13.98 -15.39 1.76
C ILE A 128 13.83 -16.11 0.41
N THR A 129 14.46 -15.55 -0.63
CA THR A 129 14.41 -16.06 -1.99
C THR A 129 15.84 -15.95 -2.56
N PRO A 130 16.66 -17.01 -2.49
CA PRO A 130 18.08 -16.97 -2.88
C PRO A 130 18.39 -16.47 -4.30
N SER A 131 17.43 -16.55 -5.21
CA SER A 131 17.51 -16.01 -6.58
C SER A 131 16.80 -14.67 -6.79
N GLY A 132 16.16 -14.15 -5.75
CA GLY A 132 15.37 -12.92 -5.73
C GLY A 132 16.26 -11.70 -5.57
N TRP A 133 16.05 -10.72 -6.44
CA TRP A 133 16.73 -9.42 -6.37
C TRP A 133 15.81 -8.34 -6.95
N ILE A 134 16.03 -7.09 -6.52
CA ILE A 134 15.37 -5.91 -7.09
C ILE A 134 16.39 -5.06 -7.85
N ASN A 135 16.01 -4.68 -9.07
CA ASN A 135 16.80 -3.74 -9.84
C ASN A 135 16.57 -2.30 -9.35
N ASN A 136 17.42 -1.39 -9.81
CA ASN A 136 17.36 0.04 -9.45
C ASN A 136 16.04 0.72 -9.83
N VAL A 137 15.37 0.27 -10.89
CA VAL A 137 14.10 0.87 -11.35
C VAL A 137 12.97 0.47 -10.39
N ALA A 138 12.87 -0.81 -10.05
CA ALA A 138 11.92 -1.32 -9.07
C ALA A 138 12.17 -0.72 -7.69
N PHE A 139 13.43 -0.62 -7.25
CA PHE A 139 13.80 0.04 -6.00
C PHE A 139 13.33 1.49 -5.94
N LYS A 140 13.63 2.28 -6.98
CA LYS A 140 13.18 3.69 -7.05
C LYS A 140 11.66 3.82 -7.01
N SER A 141 10.94 2.86 -7.59
CA SER A 141 9.48 2.85 -7.62
C SER A 141 8.88 2.48 -6.26
N LEU A 142 9.45 1.46 -5.59
CA LEU A 142 9.11 1.12 -4.21
C LEU A 142 9.36 2.30 -3.26
N LEU A 143 10.52 2.95 -3.38
CA LEU A 143 10.86 4.11 -2.57
C LEU A 143 9.94 5.31 -2.87
N ALA A 144 9.62 5.55 -4.15
CA ALA A 144 8.67 6.58 -4.52
C ALA A 144 7.31 6.38 -3.84
N ILE A 145 6.83 5.14 -3.76
CA ILE A 145 5.58 4.82 -3.06
C ILE A 145 5.74 4.92 -1.56
N ALA A 146 6.87 4.50 -0.98
CA ALA A 146 7.17 4.72 0.43
C ALA A 146 7.13 6.21 0.80
N VAL A 147 7.59 7.09 -0.09
CA VAL A 147 7.44 8.54 0.06
C VAL A 147 5.96 8.95 -0.08
N ASP A 148 5.26 8.49 -1.12
CA ASP A 148 3.87 8.86 -1.39
C ASP A 148 2.91 8.47 -0.25
N VAL A 149 3.13 7.31 0.39
CA VAL A 149 2.33 6.88 1.55
C VAL A 149 2.72 7.58 2.86
N GLY A 150 3.84 8.29 2.89
CA GLY A 150 4.33 8.98 4.09
C GLY A 150 5.18 8.12 5.04
N LEU A 151 5.71 6.99 4.59
CA LEU A 151 6.59 6.11 5.38
C LEU A 151 7.97 6.72 5.58
N VAL A 152 8.48 7.36 4.53
CA VAL A 152 9.80 7.99 4.55
C VAL A 152 9.80 9.37 3.94
N ARG A 153 10.74 10.20 4.38
CA ARG A 153 11.14 11.43 3.70
C ARG A 153 12.42 11.17 2.93
N LYS A 154 12.50 11.67 1.70
CA LYS A 154 13.71 11.59 0.87
C LYS A 154 14.28 12.98 0.66
N GLU A 155 15.53 13.17 1.08
CA GLU A 155 16.29 14.41 0.89
C GLU A 155 17.57 14.10 0.11
N GLY A 156 17.57 14.43 -1.18
CA GLY A 156 18.68 14.10 -2.09
C GLY A 156 18.93 12.60 -2.19
N ARG A 157 20.04 12.13 -1.61
CA ARG A 157 20.45 10.72 -1.57
C ARG A 157 20.20 10.05 -0.22
N ARG A 158 19.54 10.73 0.71
CA ARG A 158 19.21 10.19 2.03
C ARG A 158 17.71 9.95 2.15
N VAL A 159 17.38 8.94 2.93
CA VAL A 159 16.02 8.54 3.27
C VAL A 159 15.94 8.46 4.78
N GLU A 160 14.88 9.01 5.34
CA GLU A 160 14.61 9.03 6.78
C GLU A 160 13.22 8.47 7.03
N TYR A 161 13.12 7.56 7.98
CA TYR A 161 11.86 7.00 8.44
C TYR A 161 11.08 8.04 9.24
N LEU A 162 9.80 8.17 8.94
CA LEU A 162 8.95 9.19 9.58
C LEU A 162 8.05 8.61 10.68
N GLY A 163 8.03 7.30 10.89
CA GLY A 163 7.00 6.62 11.70
C GLY A 163 5.95 5.93 10.85
N ASP A 164 5.09 5.13 11.49
CA ASP A 164 4.00 4.41 10.83
C ASP A 164 3.06 5.39 10.08
N PRO A 165 2.85 5.20 8.75
CA PRO A 165 2.02 6.08 7.93
C PRO A 165 0.58 6.25 8.43
N VAL A 166 -0.04 5.15 8.86
CA VAL A 166 -1.45 5.11 9.27
C VAL A 166 -1.61 5.88 10.58
N ALA A 167 -0.74 5.60 11.55
CA ALA A 167 -0.65 6.30 12.81
C ALA A 167 -0.54 7.81 12.60
N ARG A 168 0.36 8.21 11.70
CA ARG A 168 0.59 9.62 11.36
C ARG A 168 -0.56 10.27 10.61
N ALA A 169 -1.28 9.53 9.77
CA ALA A 169 -2.44 10.05 9.07
C ALA A 169 -3.62 10.27 10.02
N PHE A 170 -3.88 9.33 10.95
CA PHE A 170 -4.89 9.54 12.00
C PHE A 170 -4.55 10.70 12.92
N ALA A 171 -3.26 10.84 13.23
CA ALA A 171 -2.70 11.99 13.92
C ALA A 171 -2.96 13.33 13.22
N GLY A 172 -2.81 13.38 11.88
CA GLY A 172 -3.01 14.62 11.09
C GLY A 172 -4.47 15.03 10.91
N ASN A 173 -5.39 14.06 10.95
CA ASN A 173 -6.84 14.30 10.97
C ASN A 173 -7.38 14.54 12.39
N GLY A 174 -6.49 14.63 13.37
CA GLY A 174 -6.77 14.67 14.79
C GLY A 174 -5.76 15.54 15.52
N SER A 175 -5.73 15.44 16.85
CA SER A 175 -4.61 15.94 17.66
C SER A 175 -3.71 14.79 18.08
N VAL A 176 -2.41 15.03 18.28
CA VAL A 176 -1.46 14.03 18.79
C VAL A 176 -0.82 14.50 20.07
N ILE A 177 -0.89 13.68 21.11
CA ILE A 177 -0.16 13.90 22.36
C ILE A 177 0.46 12.57 22.79
N GLY A 178 1.78 12.53 22.94
CA GLY A 178 2.50 11.37 23.47
C GLY A 178 2.35 10.09 22.63
N GLY A 179 2.26 10.21 21.30
CA GLY A 179 2.15 9.06 20.40
C GLY A 179 0.74 8.48 20.27
N VAL A 180 -0.30 9.20 20.70
CA VAL A 180 -1.70 8.75 20.57
C VAL A 180 -2.52 9.74 19.75
N ALA A 181 -3.34 9.23 18.83
CA ALA A 181 -4.16 10.03 17.93
C ALA A 181 -5.57 10.25 18.52
N TYR A 182 -6.16 11.43 18.32
CA TYR A 182 -7.51 11.75 18.80
C TYR A 182 -8.43 12.14 17.64
N MET A 183 -9.62 11.53 17.53
CA MET A 183 -10.56 11.72 16.40
C MET A 183 -12.01 11.91 16.86
N GLU A 184 -12.85 12.59 16.09
CA GLU A 184 -14.27 12.80 16.42
C GLU A 184 -15.11 11.52 16.25
N ASP A 185 -14.96 10.80 15.13
CA ASP A 185 -15.73 9.59 14.83
C ASP A 185 -14.83 8.40 14.45
N VAL A 186 -15.00 7.27 15.15
CA VAL A 186 -14.23 6.04 14.91
C VAL A 186 -15.06 5.00 14.15
N PRO A 187 -14.62 4.53 12.97
CA PRO A 187 -15.25 3.42 12.26
C PRO A 187 -15.42 2.19 13.16
N GLU A 188 -16.51 1.44 13.00
CA GLU A 188 -16.88 0.34 13.90
C GLU A 188 -15.76 -0.69 14.12
N TRP A 189 -15.07 -1.06 13.04
CA TRP A 189 -13.97 -2.03 13.06
C TRP A 189 -12.70 -1.51 13.75
N LEU A 190 -12.58 -0.20 14.00
CA LEU A 190 -11.49 0.42 14.79
C LEU A 190 -11.86 0.67 16.24
N ARG A 191 -13.11 0.41 16.66
CA ARG A 191 -13.56 0.66 18.04
C ARG A 191 -12.74 -0.11 19.08
N ALA A 192 -12.24 -1.29 18.72
CA ALA A 192 -11.38 -2.08 19.61
C ALA A 192 -10.04 -1.39 19.92
N CYS A 193 -9.61 -0.46 19.05
CA CYS A 193 -8.37 0.31 19.22
C CYS A 193 -8.62 1.67 19.87
N SER A 194 -9.86 1.96 20.31
CA SER A 194 -10.30 3.31 20.63
C SER A 194 -10.77 3.44 22.08
N LYS A 195 -10.54 4.62 22.67
CA LYS A 195 -10.92 4.98 24.03
C LYS A 195 -11.57 6.37 24.03
N PRO A 196 -12.86 6.51 24.42
CA PRO A 196 -13.52 7.81 24.48
C PRO A 196 -12.85 8.74 25.50
N GLN A 197 -12.67 10.00 25.14
CA GLN A 197 -12.09 11.03 26.00
C GLN A 197 -13.14 12.08 26.35
N ARG A 198 -13.63 12.00 27.59
CA ARG A 198 -14.56 13.00 28.15
C ARG A 198 -13.75 14.04 28.94
N PRO A 199 -14.15 15.34 28.92
CA PRO A 199 -15.35 15.90 28.29
C PRO A 199 -15.16 16.30 26.82
N LEU A 200 -14.00 16.03 26.22
CA LEU A 200 -13.60 16.56 24.93
C LEU A 200 -14.43 16.08 23.73
N GLY A 201 -15.21 14.99 23.89
CA GLY A 201 -16.06 14.48 22.80
C GLY A 201 -15.29 13.80 21.68
N ILE A 202 -13.98 13.61 21.85
CA ILE A 202 -13.08 12.93 20.92
C ILE A 202 -12.75 11.53 21.44
N VAL A 203 -12.27 10.67 20.54
CA VAL A 203 -11.83 9.32 20.83
C VAL A 203 -10.34 9.22 20.60
N GLN A 204 -9.62 8.75 21.61
CA GLN A 204 -8.21 8.43 21.54
C GLN A 204 -8.02 7.05 20.89
N LEU A 205 -7.19 6.94 19.87
CA LEU A 205 -6.86 5.71 19.16
C LEU A 205 -5.41 5.30 19.41
N ASP A 206 -5.22 4.04 19.80
CA ASP A 206 -3.92 3.39 19.79
C ASP A 206 -3.45 3.18 18.34
N PRO A 207 -2.37 3.85 17.90
CA PRO A 207 -2.02 3.84 16.48
C PRO A 207 -1.48 2.49 16.00
N GLU A 208 -0.75 1.77 16.85
CA GLU A 208 -0.26 0.44 16.51
C GLU A 208 -1.40 -0.56 16.36
N CYS A 209 -2.40 -0.49 17.24
CA CYS A 209 -3.61 -1.29 17.14
C CYS A 209 -4.33 -0.98 15.83
N ALA A 210 -4.50 0.30 15.48
CA ALA A 210 -5.19 0.71 14.26
C ALA A 210 -4.46 0.22 13.00
N SER A 211 -3.13 0.32 12.97
CA SER A 211 -2.30 -0.19 11.87
C SER A 211 -2.46 -1.71 11.74
N ARG A 212 -2.31 -2.47 12.84
CA ARG A 212 -2.52 -3.93 12.87
C ARG A 212 -3.94 -4.34 12.48
N ALA A 213 -4.96 -3.57 12.87
CA ALA A 213 -6.34 -3.84 12.50
C ALA A 213 -6.56 -3.70 10.98
N LEU A 214 -5.98 -2.67 10.36
CA LEU A 214 -5.99 -2.48 8.91
C LEU A 214 -5.26 -3.62 8.17
N GLU A 215 -4.06 -3.98 8.63
CA GLU A 215 -3.29 -5.09 8.03
C GLU A 215 -4.06 -6.40 8.08
N ARG A 216 -4.67 -6.73 9.22
CA ARG A 216 -5.51 -7.93 9.37
C ARG A 216 -6.71 -7.88 8.42
N ARG A 217 -7.38 -6.72 8.34
CA ARG A 217 -8.55 -6.54 7.47
C ARG A 217 -8.21 -6.79 6.01
N PHE A 218 -7.11 -6.22 5.51
CA PHE A 218 -6.67 -6.43 4.14
C PHE A 218 -6.13 -7.84 3.89
N SER A 219 -5.39 -8.41 4.84
CA SER A 219 -4.87 -9.77 4.71
C SER A 219 -5.99 -10.82 4.60
N VAL A 220 -7.09 -10.66 5.36
CA VAL A 220 -8.24 -11.58 5.28
C VAL A 220 -8.90 -11.50 3.91
N GLU A 221 -9.17 -10.31 3.39
CA GLU A 221 -9.82 -10.15 2.08
C GLU A 221 -8.94 -10.65 0.92
N ILE A 222 -7.62 -10.42 0.99
CA ILE A 222 -6.67 -10.94 -0.01
C ILE A 222 -6.70 -12.48 -0.01
N ASN A 223 -6.59 -13.11 1.16
CA ASN A 223 -6.55 -14.58 1.28
C ASN A 223 -7.92 -15.25 0.99
N MET A 224 -9.04 -14.56 1.25
CA MET A 224 -10.37 -15.06 0.87
C MET A 224 -10.61 -14.99 -0.64
N GLY A 225 -10.04 -14.01 -1.34
CA GLY A 225 -10.08 -13.92 -2.80
C GLY A 225 -9.45 -15.12 -3.50
N ASP A 226 -8.36 -15.68 -2.94
CA ASP A 226 -7.66 -16.86 -3.46
C ASP A 226 -8.49 -18.16 -3.34
N LEU A 227 -9.41 -18.25 -2.38
CA LEU A 227 -10.25 -19.45 -2.18
C LEU A 227 -11.50 -19.48 -3.07
N SER A 228 -11.91 -18.33 -3.62
CA SER A 228 -13.06 -18.20 -4.52
C SER A 228 -12.75 -18.43 -6.00
N HIS A 229 -11.48 -18.72 -6.34
CA HIS A 229 -11.02 -18.95 -7.71
C HIS A 229 -10.30 -20.30 -7.92
N GLY A 230 -10.47 -21.24 -6.98
CA GLY A 230 -10.02 -22.64 -7.11
C GLY A 230 -11.05 -23.56 -7.74
#